data_AF-W1XWJ7-F1
#
_entry.id   AF-W1XWJ7-F1
#
_cell.length_a   1.000
_cell.length_b   1.000
_cell.length_c   1.000
_cell.angle_alpha   90.00
_cell.angle_beta   90.00
_cell.angle_gamma   90.00
#
_symmetry.space_group_name_H-M   'P 1'
#
loop_
_entity.id
_entity.type
_entity.pdbx_description
1 polymer ?
#
loop_
_entity_poly.entity_id
_entity_poly.type
_entity_poly.pdbx_seq_one_letter_code
_entity_poly.pdbx_strand_id
1 'polypeptide(L)'
;ELTPELAFKLGRFGGYVLSQHEEETPLVFVGRDTRISGEMLEHALIAGLLSVGIRVYKLGVIATPGVAYLVRTEKASAGVMISASHNPALDNGIKFFGGDG
;
A
#
# COMPACT_ATOMS: atom_id res chain seq x y z
N GLU A 1 17.40 2.96 -4.46
CA GLU A 1 16.73 3.90 -3.52
C GLU A 1 15.25 3.97 -3.82
N LEU A 2 14.43 4.34 -2.83
CA LEU A 2 12.97 4.41 -2.94
C LEU A 2 12.52 5.86 -3.11
N THR A 3 12.02 6.22 -4.30
CA THR A 3 11.56 7.58 -4.63
C THR A 3 10.03 7.67 -4.72
N PRO A 4 9.43 8.87 -4.64
CA PRO A 4 8.00 9.06 -4.86
C PRO A 4 7.53 8.59 -6.24
N GLU A 5 8.34 8.80 -7.29
CA GLU A 5 8.02 8.35 -8.65
C GLU A 5 7.95 6.83 -8.74
N LEU A 6 8.84 6.14 -8.01
CA LEU A 6 8.79 4.68 -7.91
C LEU A 6 7.56 4.23 -7.12
N ALA A 7 7.24 4.87 -5.99
CA ALA A 7 6.04 4.55 -5.21
C ALA A 7 4.75 4.74 -6.03
N PHE A 8 4.66 5.83 -6.79
CA PHE A 8 3.56 6.06 -7.72
C PHE A 8 3.45 4.96 -8.78
N LYS A 9 4.57 4.60 -9.43
CA LYS A 9 4.61 3.52 -10.42
C LYS A 9 4.19 2.18 -9.81
N LEU A 10 4.66 1.87 -8.60
CA LEU A 10 4.27 0.65 -7.88
C LEU A 10 2.76 0.62 -7.60
N GLY A 11 2.19 1.73 -7.13
CA GLY A 11 0.75 1.84 -6.92
C GLY A 11 -0.05 1.67 -8.21
N ARG A 12 0.39 2.33 -9.29
CA ARG A 12 -0.27 2.27 -10.60
C ARG A 12 -0.19 0.88 -11.22
N PHE A 13 0.99 0.28 -11.27
CA PHE A 13 1.18 -1.02 -11.89
C PHE A 13 0.60 -2.15 -11.03
N GLY A 14 0.77 -2.10 -9.72
CA GLY A 14 0.16 -3.04 -8.79
C GLY A 14 -1.37 -2.98 -8.85
N GLY A 15 -1.93 -1.77 -8.84
CA GLY A 15 -3.37 -1.58 -9.01
C GLY A 15 -3.89 -2.08 -10.35
N TYR A 16 -3.17 -1.81 -11.44
CA TYR A 16 -3.55 -2.32 -12.76
C TYR A 16 -3.59 -3.85 -12.78
N VAL A 17 -2.55 -4.52 -12.27
CA VAL A 17 -2.53 -5.99 -12.19
C VAL A 17 -3.70 -6.51 -11.34
N LEU A 18 -3.94 -5.92 -10.17
CA LEU A 18 -5.04 -6.31 -9.31
C LEU A 18 -6.40 -6.19 -10.02
N SER A 19 -6.60 -5.11 -10.79
CA SER A 19 -7.83 -4.89 -11.57
C SER A 19 -8.08 -5.93 -12.67
N GLN A 20 -7.05 -6.67 -13.12
CA GLN A 20 -7.22 -7.74 -14.11
C GLN A 20 -7.67 -9.07 -13.49
N HIS A 21 -7.60 -9.19 -12.16
CA HIS A 21 -7.87 -10.43 -11.42
C HIS A 21 -9.15 -10.38 -10.59
N GLU A 22 -9.90 -9.27 -10.62
CA GLU A 22 -11.18 -9.12 -9.92
C GLU A 22 -12.29 -8.62 -10.84
N GLU A 23 -13.52 -9.08 -10.60
CA GLU A 23 -14.71 -8.65 -11.35
C GLU A 23 -15.24 -7.31 -10.84
N GLU A 24 -15.14 -7.06 -9.53
CA GLU A 24 -15.53 -5.80 -8.89
C GLU A 24 -14.33 -4.85 -8.77
N THR A 25 -14.60 -3.60 -8.41
CA THR A 25 -13.53 -2.61 -8.16
C THR A 25 -12.71 -3.00 -6.93
N PRO A 26 -11.41 -3.31 -7.06
CA PRO A 26 -10.63 -3.82 -5.93
C PRO A 26 -10.49 -2.79 -4.81
N LEU A 27 -10.52 -3.27 -3.57
CA LEU A 27 -10.27 -2.47 -2.37
C LEU A 27 -8.86 -2.74 -1.84
N VAL A 28 -8.09 -1.67 -1.62
CA VAL A 28 -6.73 -1.73 -1.08
C VAL A 28 -6.59 -0.91 0.19
N PHE A 29 -6.11 -1.54 1.25
CA PHE A 29 -5.68 -0.86 2.47
C PHE A 29 -4.25 -0.34 2.34
N VAL A 30 -4.00 0.90 2.76
CA VAL A 30 -2.64 1.47 2.78
C VAL A 30 -2.32 1.97 4.18
N GLY A 31 -1.26 1.42 4.78
CA GLY A 31 -0.74 1.83 6.08
C GLY A 31 0.74 2.16 6.02
N ARG A 32 1.23 2.86 7.05
CA ARG A 32 2.65 3.23 7.19
C ARG A 32 3.14 3.12 8.62
N ASP A 33 4.46 3.09 8.79
CA ASP A 33 5.09 3.37 10.09
C ASP A 33 5.29 4.89 10.31
N THR A 34 6.08 5.26 11.32
CA THR A 34 6.30 6.65 11.74
C THR A 34 7.42 7.38 10.99
N ARG A 35 8.01 6.78 9.95
CA ARG A 35 9.10 7.44 9.19
C ARG A 35 8.62 8.71 8.51
N ILE A 36 9.45 9.75 8.55
CA ILE A 36 9.16 11.05 7.92
C ILE A 36 8.90 10.94 6.41
N SER A 37 9.60 10.03 5.72
CA SER A 37 9.38 9.75 4.30
C SER A 37 8.06 9.01 4.02
N GLY A 38 7.43 8.44 5.05
CA GLY A 38 6.22 7.63 4.93
C GLY A 38 5.05 8.39 4.31
N GLU A 39 4.82 9.64 4.69
CA GLU A 39 3.69 10.43 4.15
C GLU A 39 3.88 10.75 2.67
N MET A 40 5.10 11.12 2.26
CA MET A 40 5.42 11.39 0.86
C MET A 40 5.19 10.14 0.00
N LEU A 41 5.68 8.98 0.46
CA LEU A 41 5.55 7.71 -0.24
C LEU A 41 4.10 7.21 -0.26
N GLU A 42 3.36 7.39 0.83
CA GLU A 42 1.94 7.04 0.94
C GLU A 42 1.10 7.79 -0.08
N HIS A 43 1.22 9.12 -0.14
CA HIS A 43 0.44 9.90 -1.11
C HIS A 43 0.80 9.55 -2.57
N ALA A 44 2.09 9.31 -2.86
CA ALA A 44 2.51 8.90 -4.19
C ALA A 44 1.93 7.53 -4.59
N LEU A 45 2.01 6.54 -3.70
CA LEU A 45 1.44 5.21 -3.90
C LEU A 45 -0.08 5.28 -4.10
N ILE A 46 -0.79 6.01 -3.24
CA ILE A 46 -2.25 6.18 -3.31
C ILE A 46 -2.65 6.85 -4.63
N ALA A 47 -1.93 7.89 -5.06
CA ALA A 47 -2.17 8.53 -6.35
C ALA A 47 -2.01 7.54 -7.52
N GLY A 48 -1.02 6.63 -7.44
CA GLY A 48 -0.84 5.55 -8.40
C GLY A 48 -2.04 4.61 -8.46
N LEU A 49 -2.48 4.10 -7.31
CA LEU A 49 -3.63 3.20 -7.16
C LEU A 49 -4.93 3.83 -7.70
N LEU A 50 -5.23 5.06 -7.28
CA LEU A 50 -6.42 5.80 -7.71
C LEU A 50 -6.41 6.07 -9.23
N SER A 51 -5.23 6.28 -9.83
CA SER A 51 -5.12 6.56 -11.28
C SER A 51 -5.56 5.40 -12.19
N VAL A 52 -5.71 4.20 -11.64
CA VAL A 52 -6.17 2.99 -12.34
C VAL A 52 -7.46 2.43 -11.75
N GLY A 53 -8.20 3.26 -10.99
CA GLY A 53 -9.55 2.94 -10.55
C GLY A 53 -9.64 2.11 -9.26
N ILE A 54 -8.55 1.91 -8.52
CA ILE A 54 -8.57 1.17 -7.26
C ILE A 54 -9.24 1.99 -6.16
N ARG A 55 -10.10 1.34 -5.36
CA ARG A 55 -10.62 1.93 -4.12
C ARG A 55 -9.56 1.82 -3.04
N VAL A 56 -9.23 2.94 -2.41
CA VAL A 56 -8.18 2.98 -1.38
C VAL A 56 -8.76 3.42 -0.05
N TYR A 57 -8.37 2.72 1.02
CA TYR A 57 -8.63 3.14 2.38
C TYR A 57 -7.31 3.37 3.12
N LYS A 58 -7.09 4.61 3.56
CA LYS A 58 -5.87 5.05 4.24
C LYS A 58 -6.00 4.76 5.74
N LEU A 59 -5.15 3.84 6.23
CA LEU A 59 -5.12 3.42 7.64
C LEU A 59 -4.27 4.35 8.51
N GLY A 60 -3.38 5.14 7.91
CA GLY A 60 -2.44 5.98 8.64
C GLY A 60 -1.33 5.17 9.31
N VAL A 61 -0.94 5.58 10.52
CA VAL A 61 0.09 4.88 11.31
C VAL A 61 -0.49 3.62 11.92
N ILE A 62 0.02 2.46 11.50
CA ILE A 62 -0.42 1.15 12.00
C ILE A 62 0.76 0.16 11.98
N ALA A 63 0.71 -0.85 12.83
CA ALA A 63 1.67 -1.96 12.75
C ALA A 63 1.46 -2.77 11.46
N THR A 64 2.55 -3.24 10.85
CA THR A 64 2.53 -4.14 9.67
C THR A 64 1.50 -5.28 9.77
N PRO A 65 1.43 -6.07 10.87
CA PRO A 65 0.43 -7.14 10.98
C PRO A 65 -1.02 -6.62 11.02
N GLY A 66 -1.25 -5.38 11.41
CA GLY A 66 -2.58 -4.76 11.38
C GLY A 66 -3.11 -4.58 9.96
N VAL A 67 -2.21 -4.30 8.99
CA VAL A 67 -2.59 -4.25 7.57
C VAL A 67 -3.02 -5.63 7.09
N ALA A 68 -2.17 -6.66 7.26
CA ALA A 68 -2.48 -8.04 6.86
C ALA A 68 -3.78 -8.56 7.49
N TYR A 69 -3.98 -8.29 8.79
CA TYR A 69 -5.18 -8.65 9.51
C TYR A 69 -6.44 -8.04 8.87
N LEU A 70 -6.43 -6.72 8.63
CA LEU A 70 -7.57 -6.02 8.05
C LEU A 70 -7.88 -6.47 6.63
N VAL A 71 -6.85 -6.76 5.82
CA VAL A 71 -7.05 -7.32 4.47
C VAL A 71 -7.89 -8.59 4.55
N ARG A 72 -7.50 -9.52 5.42
CA ARG A 72 -8.20 -10.79 5.58
C ARG A 72 -9.59 -10.64 6.21
N THR A 73 -9.76 -9.81 7.24
CA THR A 73 -11.04 -9.70 7.95
C THR A 73 -12.09 -8.91 7.18
N GLU A 74 -11.68 -7.85 6.49
CA GLU A 74 -12.57 -7.02 5.67
C GLU A 74 -12.70 -7.52 4.23
N LYS A 75 -12.04 -8.64 3.89
CA LYS A 75 -12.00 -9.24 2.55
C LYS A 75 -11.58 -8.23 1.48
N ALA A 76 -10.58 -7.41 1.79
CA ALA A 76 -9.98 -6.51 0.82
C ALA A 76 -9.13 -7.31 -0.17
N SER A 77 -9.01 -6.78 -1.38
CA SER A 77 -8.25 -7.38 -2.48
C SER A 77 -6.75 -7.42 -2.18
N ALA A 78 -6.23 -6.40 -1.51
CA ALA A 78 -4.83 -6.32 -1.09
C ALA A 78 -4.61 -5.32 0.05
N GLY A 79 -3.42 -5.38 0.65
CA GLY A 79 -2.91 -4.36 1.56
C GLY A 79 -1.51 -3.91 1.18
N VAL A 80 -1.16 -2.69 1.56
CA VAL A 80 0.19 -2.14 1.38
C VAL A 80 0.69 -1.53 2.68
N MET A 81 1.89 -1.92 3.09
CA MET A 81 2.58 -1.35 4.24
C MET A 81 3.85 -0.61 3.81
N ILE A 82 3.96 0.65 4.22
CA ILE A 82 5.13 1.50 3.98
C ILE A 82 5.98 1.51 5.24
N SER A 83 7.07 0.74 5.23
CA SER A 83 8.01 0.61 6.34
C SER A 83 9.28 -0.13 5.94
N ALA A 84 10.42 0.28 6.52
CA ALA A 84 11.67 -0.51 6.53
C ALA A 84 11.93 -1.22 7.87
N SER A 85 10.89 -1.47 8.69
CA SER A 85 10.99 -2.22 9.94
C SER A 85 12.05 -1.63 10.89
N HIS A 86 13.09 -2.38 11.22
CA HIS A 86 14.17 -2.01 12.16
C HIS A 86 15.26 -1.13 11.55
N ASN A 87 15.22 -0.86 10.24
CA ASN A 87 16.26 -0.09 9.56
C ASN A 87 16.34 1.37 10.06
N PRO A 88 17.48 2.06 9.87
CA PRO A 88 17.63 3.48 10.17
C PRO A 88 16.56 4.36 9.52
N ALA A 89 16.27 5.53 10.11
CA ALA A 89 15.15 6.39 9.71
C ALA A 89 15.14 6.85 8.24
N LEU A 90 16.30 6.89 7.58
CA LEU A 90 16.42 7.27 6.17
C LEU A 90 15.95 6.17 5.21
N ASP A 91 15.96 4.91 5.65
CA ASP A 91 15.46 3.81 4.84
C ASP A 91 13.94 3.79 4.82
N ASN A 92 13.35 3.31 3.74
CA ASN A 92 11.93 2.97 3.69
C ASN A 92 11.68 1.84 2.67
N GLY A 93 10.49 1.25 2.70
CA GLY A 93 10.13 0.10 1.87
C GLY A 93 8.62 -0.01 1.68
N ILE A 94 8.21 -0.74 0.64
CA ILE A 94 6.80 -0.99 0.32
C ILE A 94 6.61 -2.51 0.32
N LYS A 95 5.64 -3.01 1.10
CA LYS A 95 5.28 -4.44 1.19
C LYS A 95 3.83 -4.62 0.79
N PHE A 96 3.53 -5.64 0.00
CA PHE A 96 2.18 -5.99 -0.42
C PHE A 96 1.68 -7.23 0.34
N PHE A 97 0.39 -7.24 0.66
CA PHE A 97 -0.37 -8.34 1.24
C PHE A 97 -1.45 -8.75 0.25
N GLY A 98 -1.61 -10.05 0.02
CA GLY A 98 -2.68 -10.59 -0.83
C GLY A 98 -4.00 -10.65 -0.06
N GLY A 99 -5.10 -11.05 -0.71
CA GLY A 99 -6.39 -11.20 -0.05
C GLY A 99 -6.42 -12.23 1.10
N ASP A 100 -5.40 -13.08 1.20
CA ASP A 100 -5.19 -14.04 2.28
C ASP A 100 -4.37 -13.50 3.47
N GLY A 101 -3.84 -12.28 3.35
CA GLY A 101 -3.02 -11.59 4.35
C GLY A 101 -1.54 -11.66 4.03
#